data_AF-A0A377D5W9-F1
#
_entry.id   AF-A0A377D5W9-F1
#
_cell.length_a   1.000
_cell.length_b   1.000
_cell.length_c   1.000
_cell.angle_alpha   90.00
_cell.angle_beta   90.00
_cell.angle_gamma   90.00
#
_symmetry.space_group_name_H-M   'P 1'
#
loop_
_entity.id
_entity.type
_entity.pdbx_description
1 polymer ?
#
loop_
_entity_poly.entity_id
_entity_poly.type
_entity_poly.pdbx_seq_one_letter_code
_entity_poly.pdbx_strand_id
1 'polypeptide(L)'
;MTELEKAQRRSLAEKLQQEGSKDGHGVVFPPELVRLLDRLEGEIRADRVSDESRAWLAQCGLTVERLAAQIEPVYLPERKIHLYHCDHRGLPLALISTEGATEWRGEYDEWGNQLNEENPHHLFQPYRLPGQQYDDESGLCYNRYRYYEPLQGRYITQDPIGLNGGWNLYKYPLNPINYADPLGLAVDINHFPVNEDIRNYAEKVWNNPNIITIGTHGDPQSVYDENYNKIDVKTLANEVRNHPKFKPWNVSKTVIL
;
A
#
# COMPACT_ATOMS: atom_id res chain seq x y z
N MET A 1 -9.53 13.39 -21.51
CA MET A 1 -10.22 13.55 -20.21
C MET A 1 -9.39 12.82 -19.17
N THR A 2 -8.78 13.54 -18.25
CA THR A 2 -7.94 13.01 -17.16
C THR A 2 -8.78 12.18 -16.18
N GLU A 3 -8.15 11.32 -15.37
CA GLU A 3 -8.87 10.57 -14.32
C GLU A 3 -9.54 11.51 -13.31
N LEU A 4 -8.96 12.70 -13.08
CA LEU A 4 -9.54 13.75 -12.24
C LEU A 4 -10.85 14.30 -12.83
N GLU A 5 -10.88 14.53 -14.14
CA GLU A 5 -12.09 15.00 -14.85
C GLU A 5 -13.18 13.92 -14.88
N LYS A 6 -12.82 12.64 -14.96
CA LYS A 6 -13.79 11.53 -14.84
C LYS A 6 -14.35 11.38 -13.42
N ALA A 7 -13.60 11.79 -12.41
CA ALA A 7 -14.00 11.75 -11.01
C ALA A 7 -14.92 12.91 -10.59
N GLN A 8 -14.99 13.99 -11.39
CA GLN A 8 -15.96 15.06 -11.16
C GLN A 8 -17.39 14.54 -11.32
N ARG A 9 -18.22 14.81 -10.32
CA ARG A 9 -19.65 14.51 -10.33
C ARG A 9 -20.42 15.64 -9.69
N ARG A 10 -21.68 15.79 -10.09
CA ARG A 10 -22.63 16.68 -9.43
C ARG A 10 -23.26 15.99 -8.22
N SER A 11 -23.52 16.74 -7.17
CA SER A 11 -24.35 16.25 -6.06
C SER A 11 -25.81 16.07 -6.51
N LEU A 12 -26.57 15.32 -5.74
CA LEU A 12 -28.01 15.16 -5.96
C LEU A 12 -28.73 16.52 -5.97
N ALA A 13 -28.32 17.44 -5.09
CA ALA A 13 -28.86 18.79 -5.02
C ALA A 13 -28.55 19.59 -6.30
N GLU A 14 -27.31 19.57 -6.78
CA GLU A 14 -26.89 20.26 -7.99
C GLU A 14 -27.63 19.74 -9.23
N LYS A 15 -27.77 18.42 -9.34
CA LYS A 15 -28.48 17.78 -10.45
C LYS A 15 -29.97 18.15 -10.45
N LEU A 16 -30.63 18.06 -9.29
CA LEU A 16 -32.04 18.43 -9.14
C LEU A 16 -32.28 19.91 -9.43
N GLN A 17 -31.38 20.78 -8.97
CA GLN A 17 -31.44 22.21 -9.22
C GLN A 17 -31.31 22.55 -10.71
N GLN A 18 -30.43 21.84 -11.42
CA GLN A 18 -30.25 21.99 -12.87
C GLN A 18 -31.45 21.44 -13.66
N GLU A 19 -31.99 20.28 -13.28
CA GLU A 19 -33.17 19.68 -13.92
C GLU A 19 -34.43 20.53 -13.74
N GLY A 20 -34.55 21.24 -12.62
CA GLY A 20 -35.64 22.19 -12.35
C GLY A 20 -35.52 23.51 -13.10
N SER A 21 -34.38 23.81 -13.74
CA SER A 21 -34.12 25.07 -14.43
C SER A 21 -34.49 25.07 -15.93
N LYS A 22 -35.27 24.08 -16.39
CA LYS A 22 -35.59 23.86 -17.82
C LYS A 22 -36.29 25.04 -18.53
N ASP A 23 -36.88 25.99 -17.80
CA ASP A 23 -37.61 27.14 -18.37
C ASP A 23 -36.83 28.48 -18.34
N GLY A 24 -35.50 28.45 -18.15
CA GLY A 24 -34.66 29.67 -18.19
C GLY A 24 -34.69 30.53 -16.91
N HIS A 25 -35.48 30.12 -15.91
CA HIS A 25 -35.36 30.63 -14.54
C HIS A 25 -34.41 29.72 -13.74
N GLY A 26 -33.33 30.29 -13.22
CA GLY A 26 -32.40 29.59 -12.33
C GLY A 26 -33.11 29.25 -11.02
N VAL A 27 -33.50 27.98 -10.85
CA VAL A 27 -33.95 27.49 -9.53
C VAL A 27 -32.71 27.46 -8.64
N VAL A 28 -32.80 28.06 -7.45
CA VAL A 28 -31.74 27.98 -6.42
C VAL A 28 -32.36 27.40 -5.17
N PHE A 29 -31.83 26.28 -4.69
CA PHE A 29 -32.34 25.66 -3.49
C PHE A 29 -31.89 26.42 -2.24
N PRO A 30 -32.76 26.56 -1.22
CA PRO A 30 -32.35 27.07 0.09
C PRO A 30 -31.24 26.21 0.71
N PRO A 31 -30.31 26.78 1.49
CA PRO A 31 -29.20 26.03 2.10
C PRO A 31 -29.64 24.79 2.90
N GLU A 32 -30.76 24.90 3.62
CA GLU A 32 -31.29 23.78 4.42
C GLU A 32 -31.74 22.60 3.54
N LEU A 33 -32.30 22.87 2.36
CA LEU A 33 -32.69 21.83 1.41
C LEU A 33 -31.47 21.15 0.80
N VAL A 34 -30.42 21.92 0.48
CA VAL A 34 -29.15 21.37 -0.01
C VAL A 34 -28.55 20.43 1.02
N ARG A 35 -28.47 20.83 2.29
CA ARG A 35 -27.96 19.98 3.38
C ARG A 35 -28.76 18.70 3.56
N LEU A 36 -30.09 18.76 3.42
CA LEU A 36 -30.95 17.60 3.51
C LEU A 36 -30.69 16.63 2.35
N LEU A 37 -30.59 17.15 1.12
CA LEU A 37 -30.28 16.36 -0.07
C LEU A 37 -28.88 15.74 -0.02
N ASP A 38 -27.88 16.46 0.50
CA ASP A 38 -26.52 15.94 0.71
C ASP A 38 -26.51 14.80 1.74
N ARG A 39 -27.23 14.98 2.86
CA ARG A 39 -27.42 13.92 3.86
C ARG A 39 -28.07 12.69 3.24
N LEU A 40 -29.14 12.90 2.49
CA LEU A 40 -29.91 11.84 1.85
C LEU A 40 -29.09 11.10 0.78
N GLU A 41 -28.30 11.82 -0.02
CA GLU A 41 -27.36 11.21 -0.97
C GLU A 41 -26.36 10.30 -0.23
N GLY A 42 -25.79 10.78 0.90
CA GLY A 42 -24.90 9.98 1.73
C GLY A 42 -25.55 8.71 2.28
N GLU A 43 -26.78 8.83 2.79
CA GLU A 43 -27.58 7.71 3.29
C GLU A 43 -27.91 6.66 2.21
N ILE A 44 -28.30 7.11 1.01
CA ILE A 44 -28.60 6.23 -0.11
C ILE A 44 -27.33 5.51 -0.59
N ARG A 45 -26.20 6.23 -0.71
CA ARG A 45 -24.92 5.62 -1.10
C ARG A 45 -24.41 4.60 -0.07
N ALA A 46 -24.73 4.80 1.20
CA ALA A 46 -24.36 3.90 2.28
C ALA A 46 -25.33 2.72 2.46
N ASP A 47 -26.36 2.61 1.61
CA ASP A 47 -27.46 1.65 1.71
C ASP A 47 -28.12 1.63 3.10
N ARG A 48 -28.20 2.82 3.73
CA ARG A 48 -28.63 3.00 5.13
C ARG A 48 -29.50 4.26 5.27
N VAL A 49 -30.59 4.30 4.52
CA VAL A 49 -31.56 5.41 4.58
C VAL A 49 -32.35 5.37 5.88
N SER A 50 -32.30 6.48 6.63
CA SER A 50 -32.93 6.62 7.94
C SER A 50 -34.46 6.65 7.83
N ASP A 51 -35.16 6.28 8.91
CA ASP A 51 -36.63 6.33 8.97
C ASP A 51 -37.16 7.76 8.80
N GLU A 52 -36.43 8.75 9.32
CA GLU A 52 -36.73 10.16 9.15
C GLU A 52 -36.69 10.57 7.67
N SER A 53 -35.62 10.20 6.96
CA SER A 53 -35.49 10.43 5.52
C SER A 53 -36.58 9.72 4.72
N ARG A 54 -36.93 8.49 5.07
CA ARG A 54 -38.03 7.74 4.43
C ARG A 54 -39.38 8.42 4.64
N ALA A 55 -39.66 8.89 5.86
CA ALA A 55 -40.89 9.58 6.18
C ALA A 55 -41.00 10.92 5.44
N TRP A 56 -39.91 11.69 5.37
CA TRP A 56 -39.85 12.93 4.60
C TRP A 56 -40.09 12.67 3.10
N LEU A 57 -39.46 11.65 2.52
CA LEU A 57 -39.69 11.27 1.13
C LEU A 57 -41.14 10.89 0.85
N ALA A 58 -41.76 10.12 1.75
CA ALA A 58 -43.16 9.75 1.64
C ALA A 58 -44.09 10.98 1.68
N GLN A 59 -43.80 11.97 2.54
CA GLN A 59 -44.54 13.25 2.56
C GLN A 59 -44.39 14.02 1.25
N CYS A 60 -43.22 13.95 0.60
CA CYS A 60 -42.97 14.55 -0.70
C CYS A 60 -43.50 13.72 -1.89
N GLY A 61 -44.06 12.52 -1.67
CA GLY A 61 -44.49 11.61 -2.74
C GLY A 61 -43.32 11.04 -3.56
N LEU A 62 -42.12 10.98 -2.96
CA LEU A 62 -40.90 10.44 -3.56
C LEU A 62 -40.57 9.08 -2.94
N THR A 63 -39.82 8.26 -3.68
CA THR A 63 -39.27 7.00 -3.18
C THR A 63 -37.74 7.05 -3.20
N VAL A 64 -37.13 6.19 -2.37
CA VAL A 64 -35.67 6.06 -2.31
C VAL A 64 -35.12 5.63 -3.67
N GLU A 65 -35.79 4.71 -4.35
CA GLU A 65 -35.38 4.17 -5.65
C GLU A 65 -35.40 5.26 -6.72
N ARG A 66 -36.40 6.14 -6.70
CA ARG A 66 -36.51 7.27 -7.63
C ARG A 66 -35.37 8.26 -7.45
N LEU A 67 -34.99 8.57 -6.21
CA LEU A 67 -33.84 9.44 -5.94
C LEU A 67 -32.51 8.77 -6.21
N ALA A 68 -32.38 7.48 -5.88
CA ALA A 68 -31.19 6.69 -6.19
C ALA A 68 -30.90 6.68 -7.70
N ALA A 69 -31.93 6.62 -8.54
CA ALA A 69 -31.80 6.74 -10.00
C ALA A 69 -31.32 8.12 -10.47
N GLN A 70 -31.48 9.17 -9.66
CA GLN A 70 -30.96 10.50 -9.95
C GLN A 70 -29.54 10.71 -9.42
N ILE A 71 -29.06 9.93 -8.46
CA ILE A 71 -27.69 10.08 -7.97
C ILE A 71 -26.69 9.70 -9.08
N GLU A 72 -25.74 10.58 -9.37
CA GLU A 72 -24.67 10.25 -10.32
C GLU A 72 -23.77 9.14 -9.75
N PRO A 73 -23.45 8.11 -10.56
CA PRO A 73 -22.61 7.01 -10.10
C PRO A 73 -21.23 7.53 -9.68
N VAL A 74 -20.64 6.90 -8.66
CA VAL A 74 -19.24 7.18 -8.33
C VAL A 74 -18.39 6.62 -9.46
N TYR A 75 -17.56 7.46 -10.07
CA TYR A 75 -16.51 6.95 -10.94
C TYR A 75 -15.56 6.10 -10.09
N LEU A 76 -15.53 4.81 -10.38
CA LEU A 76 -14.51 3.90 -9.86
C LEU A 76 -13.44 3.80 -10.94
N PRO A 77 -12.23 4.34 -10.71
CA PRO A 77 -11.17 4.24 -11.70
C PRO A 77 -10.89 2.76 -11.97
N GLU A 78 -10.68 2.44 -13.25
CA GLU A 78 -10.26 1.10 -13.64
C GLU A 78 -8.92 0.80 -12.99
N ARG A 79 -8.89 -0.24 -12.16
CA ARG A 79 -7.67 -0.65 -11.46
C ARG A 79 -6.94 -1.65 -12.33
N LYS A 80 -5.73 -1.30 -12.74
CA LYS A 80 -4.79 -2.24 -13.35
C LYS A 80 -3.92 -2.86 -12.26
N ILE A 81 -3.66 -4.14 -12.39
CA ILE A 81 -2.80 -4.90 -11.48
C ILE A 81 -1.51 -5.20 -12.22
N HIS A 82 -0.40 -4.84 -11.60
CA HIS A 82 0.94 -5.20 -12.05
C HIS A 82 1.66 -5.98 -10.96
N LEU A 83 2.36 -7.04 -11.37
CA LEU A 83 3.25 -7.80 -10.52
C LEU A 83 4.66 -7.22 -10.65
N TYR A 84 5.26 -6.88 -9.52
CA TYR A 84 6.65 -6.45 -9.47
C TYR A 84 7.56 -7.65 -9.61
N HIS A 85 8.42 -7.63 -10.63
CA HIS A 85 9.56 -8.53 -10.74
C HIS A 85 10.81 -7.78 -10.28
N CYS A 86 11.41 -8.23 -9.18
CA CYS A 86 12.58 -7.59 -8.58
C CYS A 86 13.82 -8.47 -8.69
N ASP A 87 15.00 -7.83 -8.59
CA ASP A 87 16.26 -8.55 -8.39
C ASP A 87 16.44 -9.02 -6.94
N HIS A 88 17.58 -9.66 -6.66
CA HIS A 88 17.92 -10.19 -5.33
C HIS A 88 18.06 -9.11 -4.24
N ARG A 89 18.19 -7.82 -4.60
CA ARG A 89 18.26 -6.68 -3.66
C ARG A 89 16.88 -6.09 -3.39
N GLY A 90 15.84 -6.58 -4.07
CA GLY A 90 14.49 -6.04 -4.02
C GLY A 90 14.24 -4.88 -4.98
N LEU A 91 15.18 -4.58 -5.89
CA LEU A 91 15.05 -3.49 -6.86
C LEU A 91 14.06 -3.90 -7.98
N PRO A 92 13.01 -3.12 -8.27
CA PRO A 92 12.09 -3.39 -9.37
C PRO A 92 12.79 -3.40 -10.74
N LEU A 93 12.78 -4.54 -11.43
CA LEU A 93 13.30 -4.68 -12.79
C LEU A 93 12.20 -4.65 -13.84
N ALA A 94 11.00 -5.13 -13.52
CA ALA A 94 9.88 -5.13 -14.46
C ALA A 94 8.51 -5.06 -13.77
N LEU A 95 7.53 -4.51 -14.48
CA LEU A 95 6.11 -4.62 -14.16
C LEU A 95 5.46 -5.60 -15.14
N ILE A 96 4.90 -6.67 -14.60
CA ILE A 96 4.27 -7.74 -15.37
C ILE A 96 2.75 -7.62 -15.25
N SER A 97 2.04 -7.61 -16.38
CA SER A 97 0.58 -7.59 -16.42
C SER A 97 0.00 -8.93 -15.92
N THR A 98 -1.31 -8.97 -15.70
CA THR A 98 -2.03 -10.20 -15.33
C THR A 98 -1.97 -11.29 -16.41
N GLU A 99 -1.68 -10.91 -17.65
CA GLU A 99 -1.52 -11.79 -18.81
C GLU A 99 -0.07 -12.26 -18.99
N GLY A 100 0.85 -11.81 -18.12
CA GLY A 100 2.27 -12.18 -18.17
C GLY A 100 3.12 -11.30 -19.10
N ALA A 101 2.58 -10.21 -19.63
CA ALA A 101 3.33 -9.29 -20.49
C ALA A 101 4.17 -8.31 -19.64
N THR A 102 5.40 -8.01 -20.09
CA THR A 102 6.21 -6.94 -19.49
C THR A 102 5.75 -5.59 -20.03
N GLU A 103 5.16 -4.76 -19.18
CA GLU A 103 4.62 -3.44 -19.55
C GLU A 103 5.53 -2.27 -19.15
N TRP A 104 6.48 -2.52 -18.25
CA TRP A 104 7.56 -1.60 -17.89
C TRP A 104 8.80 -2.42 -17.54
N ARG A 105 9.99 -1.93 -17.89
CA ARG A 105 11.28 -2.53 -17.52
C ARG A 105 12.32 -1.44 -17.24
N GLY A 106 13.07 -1.62 -16.16
CA GLY A 106 14.19 -0.76 -15.80
C GLY A 106 15.49 -1.56 -15.71
N GLU A 107 16.59 -0.94 -16.11
CA GLU A 107 17.94 -1.47 -15.92
C GLU A 107 18.71 -0.55 -14.99
N TYR A 108 19.43 -1.12 -14.02
CA TYR A 108 20.06 -0.38 -12.94
C TYR A 108 21.45 -0.90 -12.61
N ASP A 109 22.29 -0.03 -12.09
CA ASP A 109 23.58 -0.41 -11.52
C ASP A 109 23.46 -0.94 -10.07
N GLU A 110 24.62 -1.18 -9.43
CA GLU A 110 24.72 -1.69 -8.07
C GLU A 110 24.18 -0.73 -7.00
N TRP A 111 24.12 0.57 -7.31
CA TRP A 111 23.66 1.65 -6.43
C TRP A 111 22.23 2.10 -6.71
N GLY A 112 21.57 1.50 -7.71
CA GLY A 112 20.20 1.85 -8.10
C GLY A 112 20.12 3.06 -9.03
N ASN A 113 21.22 3.47 -9.67
CA ASN A 113 21.15 4.42 -10.78
C ASN A 113 20.44 3.74 -11.96
N GLN A 114 19.39 4.38 -12.49
CA GLN A 114 18.67 3.89 -13.65
C GLN A 114 19.50 4.15 -14.91
N LEU A 115 19.96 3.08 -15.56
CA LEU A 115 20.76 3.13 -16.78
C LEU A 115 19.89 3.17 -18.04
N ASN A 116 18.75 2.48 -18.01
CA ASN A 116 17.80 2.42 -19.11
C ASN A 116 16.36 2.21 -18.60
N GLU A 117 15.39 2.63 -19.41
CA GLU A 117 13.96 2.41 -19.16
C GLU A 117 13.22 2.06 -20.46
N GLU A 118 12.43 0.99 -20.42
CA GLU A 118 11.44 0.66 -21.43
C GLU A 118 10.05 0.84 -20.80
N ASN A 119 9.35 1.92 -21.17
CA ASN A 119 8.05 2.29 -20.61
C ASN A 119 7.03 2.70 -21.70
N PRO A 120 6.60 1.78 -22.57
CA PRO A 120 5.70 2.08 -23.69
C PRO A 120 4.30 2.53 -23.26
N HIS A 121 3.91 2.26 -22.02
CA HIS A 121 2.59 2.59 -21.47
C HIS A 121 2.59 3.78 -20.51
N HIS A 122 3.73 4.48 -20.37
CA HIS A 122 3.89 5.61 -19.45
C HIS A 122 3.43 5.29 -18.01
N LEU A 123 3.76 4.08 -17.54
CA LEU A 123 3.45 3.65 -16.18
C LEU A 123 4.26 4.46 -15.18
N PHE A 124 3.60 4.87 -14.09
CA PHE A 124 4.26 5.54 -12.98
C PHE A 124 4.88 4.49 -12.04
N GLN A 125 6.21 4.39 -12.07
CA GLN A 125 7.00 3.50 -11.25
C GLN A 125 8.11 4.30 -10.54
N PRO A 126 7.89 4.78 -9.30
CA PRO A 126 8.89 5.53 -8.56
C PRO A 126 9.77 4.68 -7.64
N TYR A 127 9.47 3.41 -7.41
CA TYR A 127 10.18 2.60 -6.41
C TYR A 127 11.61 2.27 -6.88
N ARG A 128 12.55 2.29 -5.92
CA ARG A 128 13.97 1.97 -6.15
C ARG A 128 14.40 0.88 -5.18
N LEU A 129 15.58 0.98 -4.59
CA LEU A 129 16.05 0.04 -3.56
C LEU A 129 15.05 0.02 -2.37
N PRO A 130 15.06 -1.02 -1.52
CA PRO A 130 14.08 -1.16 -0.44
C PRO A 130 13.91 0.10 0.41
N GLY A 131 12.65 0.55 0.56
CA GLY A 131 12.30 1.77 1.30
C GLY A 131 12.34 3.07 0.47
N GLN A 132 12.86 3.02 -0.76
CA GLN A 132 13.13 4.21 -1.55
C GLN A 132 12.07 4.51 -2.62
N GLN A 133 11.79 5.81 -2.79
CA GLN A 133 11.01 6.38 -3.90
C GLN A 133 11.85 7.44 -4.60
N TYR A 134 12.01 7.31 -5.91
CA TYR A 134 12.67 8.30 -6.75
C TYR A 134 11.82 9.57 -6.82
N ASP A 135 12.48 10.70 -6.59
CA ASP A 135 11.95 12.04 -6.71
C ASP A 135 12.57 12.69 -7.96
N ASP A 136 11.73 12.98 -8.94
CA ASP A 136 12.16 13.52 -10.24
C ASP A 136 12.61 14.98 -10.15
N GLU A 137 12.09 15.75 -9.19
CA GLU A 137 12.46 17.16 -9.00
C GLU A 137 13.89 17.29 -8.48
N SER A 138 14.28 16.43 -7.53
CA SER A 138 15.63 16.47 -6.93
C SER A 138 16.64 15.53 -7.59
N GLY A 139 16.18 14.49 -8.29
CA GLY A 139 17.02 13.38 -8.76
C GLY A 139 17.51 12.46 -7.64
N LEU A 140 16.96 12.60 -6.42
CA LEU A 140 17.30 11.80 -5.26
C LEU A 140 16.25 10.72 -4.99
N CYS A 141 16.60 9.78 -4.13
CA CYS A 141 15.70 8.74 -3.66
C CYS A 141 15.26 9.06 -2.22
N TYR A 142 13.99 9.44 -2.04
CA TYR A 142 13.39 9.60 -0.72
C TYR A 142 13.31 8.25 0.00
N ASN A 143 13.98 8.13 1.15
CA ASN A 143 13.98 6.97 2.02
C ASN A 143 13.56 7.38 3.43
N ARG A 144 12.28 7.73 3.58
CA ARG A 144 11.63 8.16 4.84
C ARG A 144 12.39 9.24 5.61
N TYR A 145 13.34 8.87 6.46
CA TYR A 145 14.10 9.79 7.30
C TYR A 145 15.24 10.50 6.57
N ARG A 146 15.66 9.99 5.40
CA ARG A 146 16.79 10.54 4.64
C ARG A 146 16.55 10.52 3.14
N TYR A 147 17.34 11.31 2.42
CA TYR A 147 17.46 11.23 0.96
C TYR A 147 18.75 10.52 0.58
N TYR A 148 18.63 9.53 -0.30
CA TYR A 148 19.72 8.75 -0.87
C TYR A 148 20.11 9.30 -2.24
N GLU A 149 21.40 9.44 -2.49
CA GLU A 149 21.97 9.84 -3.78
C GLU A 149 22.63 8.62 -4.43
N PRO A 150 22.00 8.01 -5.46
CA PRO A 150 22.50 6.81 -6.12
C PRO A 150 23.88 7.01 -6.76
N LEU A 151 24.18 8.19 -7.31
CA LEU A 151 25.48 8.48 -7.95
C LEU A 151 26.65 8.40 -6.96
N GLN A 152 26.43 8.73 -5.69
CA GLN A 152 27.44 8.65 -4.63
C GLN A 152 27.33 7.37 -3.78
N GLY A 153 26.27 6.59 -3.97
CA GLY A 153 25.99 5.40 -3.17
C GLY A 153 25.73 5.68 -1.69
N ARG A 154 25.19 6.85 -1.33
CA ARG A 154 25.11 7.30 0.07
C ARG A 154 23.95 8.24 0.38
N TYR A 155 23.67 8.46 1.67
CA TYR A 155 22.73 9.49 2.11
C TYR A 155 23.36 10.88 2.06
N ILE A 156 22.56 11.90 1.75
CA ILE A 156 23.02 13.31 1.68
C ILE A 156 22.94 14.04 3.03
N THR A 157 22.25 13.47 4.00
CA THR A 157 22.13 14.00 5.37
C THR A 157 22.72 13.01 6.39
N GLN A 158 23.16 13.54 7.53
CA GLN A 158 23.61 12.70 8.64
C GLN A 158 22.46 11.86 9.18
N ASP A 159 22.80 10.66 9.64
CA ASP A 159 21.88 9.77 10.33
C ASP A 159 21.25 10.47 11.55
N PRO A 160 19.90 10.60 11.61
CA PRO A 160 19.25 11.28 12.72
C PRO A 160 19.34 10.49 14.04
N ILE A 161 19.68 9.19 14.01
CA ILE A 161 20.01 8.43 15.23
C ILE A 161 21.50 8.50 15.60
N GLY A 162 22.28 9.30 14.86
CA GLY A 162 23.69 9.56 15.13
C GLY A 162 24.53 8.30 15.10
N LEU A 163 25.45 8.17 16.06
CA LEU A 163 26.37 7.02 16.15
C LEU A 163 25.68 5.68 16.40
N ASN A 164 24.38 5.68 16.73
CA ASN A 164 23.60 4.45 16.84
C ASN A 164 23.35 3.79 15.47
N GLY A 165 23.38 4.55 14.37
CA GLY A 165 23.37 4.04 12.99
C GLY A 165 24.76 3.60 12.50
N GLY A 166 25.80 3.80 13.32
CA GLY A 166 27.18 3.45 13.03
C GLY A 166 28.11 4.68 12.88
N TRP A 167 29.38 4.40 12.61
CA TRP A 167 30.44 5.42 12.60
C TRP A 167 30.40 6.33 11.36
N ASN A 168 29.83 5.86 10.25
CA ASN A 168 29.65 6.65 9.04
C ASN A 168 28.18 7.09 8.93
N LEU A 169 27.92 8.33 9.32
CA LEU A 169 26.58 8.92 9.39
C LEU A 169 25.88 9.08 8.03
N TYR A 170 26.60 8.89 6.92
CA TYR A 170 26.06 9.03 5.56
C TYR A 170 25.92 7.68 4.86
N LYS A 171 26.23 6.56 5.53
CA LYS A 171 26.35 5.26 4.89
C LYS A 171 24.98 4.72 4.45
N TYR A 172 24.90 4.29 3.19
CA TYR A 172 23.93 3.29 2.76
C TYR A 172 24.57 1.88 2.86
N PRO A 173 23.81 0.81 3.13
CA PRO A 173 24.38 -0.54 3.23
C PRO A 173 25.19 -0.93 1.99
N LEU A 174 26.45 -1.32 2.20
CA LEU A 174 27.38 -1.71 1.11
C LEU A 174 27.24 -3.18 0.71
N ASN A 175 26.43 -3.96 1.43
CA ASN A 175 26.21 -5.38 1.16
C ASN A 175 24.70 -5.67 1.16
N PRO A 176 24.04 -5.53 0.01
CA PRO A 176 22.59 -5.72 -0.09
C PRO A 176 22.15 -7.18 0.09
N ILE A 177 23.09 -8.14 0.16
CA ILE A 177 22.78 -9.54 0.46
C ILE A 177 22.41 -9.70 1.93
N ASN A 178 23.13 -9.01 2.83
CA ASN A 178 22.95 -9.16 4.27
C ASN A 178 22.19 -8.01 4.91
N TYR A 179 22.00 -6.92 4.18
CA TYR A 179 21.66 -5.64 4.77
C TYR A 179 20.82 -4.76 3.85
N ALA A 180 19.69 -4.27 4.37
CA ALA A 180 18.91 -3.19 3.78
C ALA A 180 18.76 -2.06 4.81
N ASP A 181 18.40 -0.85 4.35
CA ASP A 181 17.98 0.23 5.25
C ASP A 181 16.63 0.79 4.77
N PRO A 182 15.52 0.06 5.04
CA PRO A 182 14.20 0.44 4.53
C PRO A 182 13.61 1.71 5.18
N LEU A 183 14.25 2.21 6.24
CA LEU A 183 13.81 3.39 6.98
C LEU A 183 14.71 4.59 6.73
N GLY A 184 15.95 4.41 6.29
CA GLY A 184 16.91 5.50 6.31
C GLY A 184 17.42 5.81 7.72
N LEU A 185 17.61 4.81 8.58
CA LEU A 185 18.10 4.99 9.96
C LEU A 185 19.19 4.00 10.35
N ALA A 186 19.00 2.72 10.07
CA ALA A 186 19.92 1.68 10.51
C ALA A 186 19.86 0.52 9.54
N VAL A 187 21.00 -0.14 9.44
CA VAL A 187 21.18 -1.29 8.57
C VAL A 187 20.54 -2.52 9.23
N ASP A 188 19.28 -2.79 8.91
CA ASP A 188 18.56 -3.97 9.39
C ASP A 188 17.64 -4.49 8.27
N ILE A 189 17.81 -5.77 7.93
CA ILE A 189 16.96 -6.48 6.98
C ILE A 189 15.52 -6.64 7.49
N ASN A 190 15.31 -6.58 8.80
CA ASN A 190 14.09 -7.11 9.40
C ASN A 190 13.21 -6.07 10.11
N HIS A 191 13.49 -4.76 9.97
CA HIS A 191 12.71 -3.68 10.59
C HIS A 191 12.53 -3.82 12.12
N PHE A 192 13.43 -4.50 12.82
CA PHE A 192 13.30 -4.67 14.26
C PHE A 192 13.95 -3.49 15.00
N PRO A 193 13.39 -3.07 16.15
CA PRO A 193 14.07 -2.11 17.00
C PRO A 193 15.45 -2.65 17.37
N VAL A 194 16.51 -1.89 17.12
CA VAL A 194 17.91 -2.30 17.34
C VAL A 194 18.17 -2.71 18.81
N ASN A 195 17.33 -2.26 19.73
CA ASN A 195 17.38 -2.52 21.16
C ASN A 195 16.46 -3.65 21.64
N GLU A 196 15.80 -4.36 20.71
CA GLU A 196 14.90 -5.44 21.04
C GLU A 196 15.31 -6.73 20.33
N ASP A 197 15.30 -7.83 21.08
CA ASP A 197 15.49 -9.16 20.51
C ASP A 197 14.39 -9.45 19.47
N ILE A 198 14.78 -9.94 18.31
CA ILE A 198 13.89 -10.25 17.17
C ILE A 198 12.66 -11.06 17.61
N ARG A 199 12.86 -12.03 18.51
CA ARG A 199 11.80 -12.89 19.01
C ARG A 199 10.80 -12.09 19.86
N ASN A 200 11.29 -11.25 20.75
CA ASN A 200 10.45 -10.42 21.62
C ASN A 200 9.59 -9.45 20.81
N TYR A 201 10.15 -8.88 19.73
CA TYR A 201 9.38 -8.02 18.85
C TYR A 201 8.36 -8.84 18.02
N ALA A 202 8.74 -10.00 17.50
CA ALA A 202 7.84 -10.87 16.73
C ALA A 202 6.59 -11.28 17.53
N GLU A 203 6.70 -11.47 18.85
CA GLU A 203 5.55 -11.73 19.74
C GLU A 203 4.58 -10.54 19.86
N LYS A 204 5.05 -9.32 19.64
CA LYS A 204 4.25 -8.08 19.69
C LYS A 204 3.59 -7.74 18.36
N VAL A 205 4.08 -8.29 17.25
CA VAL A 205 3.46 -8.10 15.93
C VAL A 205 2.04 -8.69 15.99
N TRP A 206 1.05 -7.89 15.60
CA TRP A 206 -0.34 -8.32 15.59
C TRP A 206 -0.45 -9.60 14.75
N ASN A 207 -0.80 -10.69 15.42
CA ASN A 207 -1.03 -11.98 14.78
C ASN A 207 -2.53 -12.23 14.75
N ASN A 208 -3.09 -12.48 13.57
CA ASN A 208 -4.50 -12.80 13.45
C ASN A 208 -4.81 -14.02 14.33
N PRO A 209 -5.79 -13.97 15.26
CA PRO A 209 -6.06 -15.06 16.20
C PRO A 209 -6.44 -16.38 15.51
N ASN A 210 -6.81 -16.34 14.23
CA ASN A 210 -7.13 -17.50 13.41
C ASN A 210 -5.98 -17.97 12.52
N ILE A 211 -4.78 -17.40 12.62
CA ILE A 211 -3.61 -17.76 11.82
C ILE A 211 -2.47 -18.18 12.77
N ILE A 212 -1.75 -19.24 12.40
CA ILE A 212 -0.44 -19.54 13.01
C ILE A 212 0.63 -18.91 12.11
N THR A 213 1.40 -18.01 12.70
CA THR A 213 2.63 -17.49 12.08
C THR A 213 3.82 -18.29 12.60
N ILE A 214 4.69 -18.71 11.68
CA ILE A 214 5.90 -19.47 11.97
C ILE A 214 7.07 -18.64 11.42
N GLY A 215 7.91 -18.12 12.30
CA GLY A 215 9.19 -17.51 11.93
C GLY A 215 10.30 -18.53 12.06
N THR A 216 11.15 -18.66 11.06
CA THR A 216 12.30 -19.57 11.10
C THR A 216 13.52 -18.88 10.50
N HIS A 217 14.68 -19.01 11.14
CA HIS A 217 15.93 -18.59 10.51
C HIS A 217 16.53 -19.74 9.70
N GLY A 218 17.11 -19.40 8.55
CA GLY A 218 17.60 -20.39 7.61
C GLY A 218 18.52 -19.81 6.55
N ASP A 219 19.08 -20.72 5.76
CA ASP A 219 19.76 -20.45 4.51
C ASP A 219 19.02 -21.21 3.38
N PRO A 220 19.36 -21.00 2.09
CA PRO A 220 18.67 -21.70 0.99
C PRO A 220 18.70 -23.24 1.06
N GLN A 221 19.51 -23.84 1.93
CA GLN A 221 19.69 -25.28 2.10
C GLN A 221 19.19 -25.81 3.46
N SER A 222 18.90 -24.95 4.44
CA SER A 222 18.63 -25.37 5.82
C SER A 222 17.75 -24.40 6.60
N VAL A 223 16.95 -24.93 7.52
CA VAL A 223 16.27 -24.16 8.58
C VAL A 223 16.90 -24.55 9.91
N TYR A 224 17.00 -23.61 10.85
CA TYR A 224 17.61 -23.83 12.17
C TYR A 224 16.64 -23.49 13.31
N ASP A 225 16.79 -24.19 14.44
CA ASP A 225 16.05 -23.93 15.69
C ASP A 225 16.67 -22.76 16.48
N GLU A 226 16.06 -22.41 17.62
CA GLU A 226 16.54 -21.35 18.53
C GLU A 226 17.93 -21.62 19.13
N ASN A 227 18.42 -22.86 19.05
CA ASN A 227 19.73 -23.29 19.51
C ASN A 227 20.71 -23.50 18.34
N TYR A 228 20.37 -23.03 17.13
CA TYR A 228 21.12 -23.19 15.89
C TYR A 228 21.29 -24.64 15.40
N ASN A 229 20.46 -25.57 15.87
CA ASN A 229 20.43 -26.92 15.33
C ASN A 229 19.61 -26.96 14.05
N LYS A 230 20.08 -27.68 13.04
CA LYS A 230 19.35 -27.86 11.79
C LYS A 230 18.05 -28.62 12.02
N ILE A 231 16.92 -28.03 11.62
CA ILE A 231 15.60 -28.65 11.64
C ILE A 231 15.24 -29.14 10.22
N ASP A 232 14.76 -30.38 10.12
CA ASP A 232 14.19 -30.88 8.88
C ASP A 232 12.69 -30.54 8.75
N VAL A 233 12.19 -30.54 7.51
CA VAL A 233 10.80 -30.16 7.20
C VAL A 233 9.76 -31.02 7.94
N LYS A 234 10.04 -32.30 8.23
CA LYS A 234 9.10 -33.17 8.95
C LYS A 234 9.02 -32.79 10.42
N THR A 235 10.17 -32.45 11.02
CA THR A 235 10.26 -31.99 12.41
C THR A 235 9.46 -30.69 12.57
N LEU A 236 9.71 -29.69 11.73
CA LEU A 236 8.94 -28.44 11.72
C LEU A 236 7.44 -28.68 11.50
N ALA A 237 7.06 -29.55 10.56
CA ALA A 237 5.66 -29.86 10.31
C ALA A 237 4.96 -30.53 11.51
N ASN A 238 5.70 -31.33 12.29
CA ASN A 238 5.17 -31.95 13.50
C ASN A 238 4.99 -30.92 14.64
N GLU A 239 5.95 -30.00 14.81
CA GLU A 239 5.83 -28.89 15.77
C GLU A 239 4.60 -28.04 15.49
N VAL A 240 4.36 -27.68 14.23
CA VAL A 240 3.19 -26.91 13.80
C VAL A 240 1.89 -27.65 14.12
N ARG A 241 1.82 -28.95 13.83
CA ARG A 241 0.62 -29.76 14.11
C ARG A 241 0.34 -29.92 15.60
N ASN A 242 1.38 -29.94 16.42
CA ASN A 242 1.26 -30.06 17.87
C ASN A 242 1.03 -28.72 18.56
N HIS A 243 1.08 -27.60 17.83
CA HIS A 243 0.89 -26.28 18.42
C HIS A 243 -0.56 -26.11 18.91
N PRO A 244 -0.81 -25.62 20.15
CA PRO A 244 -2.16 -25.54 20.72
C PRO A 244 -3.18 -24.72 19.92
N LYS A 245 -2.69 -23.77 19.11
CA LYS A 245 -3.53 -22.93 18.23
C LYS A 245 -3.78 -23.57 16.85
N PHE A 246 -3.24 -24.76 16.58
CA PHE A 246 -3.31 -25.37 15.24
C PHE A 246 -4.71 -25.88 14.96
N LYS A 247 -5.29 -25.38 13.87
CA LYS A 247 -6.55 -25.83 13.31
C LYS A 247 -6.32 -26.20 11.84
N PRO A 248 -6.69 -27.42 11.38
CA PRO A 248 -6.34 -27.93 10.03
C PRO A 248 -6.76 -27.04 8.85
N TRP A 249 -7.72 -26.14 9.05
CA TRP A 249 -8.33 -25.31 8.00
C TRP A 249 -7.90 -23.83 8.04
N ASN A 250 -6.98 -23.47 8.94
CA ASN A 250 -6.64 -22.08 9.31
C ASN A 250 -5.13 -21.78 9.18
N VAL A 251 -4.48 -22.33 8.15
CA VAL A 251 -3.04 -22.11 7.92
C VAL A 251 -2.87 -21.16 6.74
N SER A 252 -2.36 -19.95 7.01
CA SER A 252 -1.76 -19.12 5.97
C SER A 252 -0.25 -19.12 6.20
N LYS A 253 0.51 -19.27 5.12
CA LYS A 253 1.97 -19.28 5.17
C LYS A 253 2.46 -17.83 5.15
N THR A 254 3.12 -17.41 6.22
CA THR A 254 3.98 -16.23 6.20
C THR A 254 5.40 -16.73 6.46
N VAL A 255 6.26 -16.64 5.45
CA VAL A 255 7.71 -16.82 5.60
C VAL A 255 8.27 -15.42 5.86
N ILE A 256 8.83 -15.22 7.04
CA ILE A 256 9.66 -14.05 7.32
C ILE A 256 11.10 -14.54 7.11
N LEU A 257 11.78 -13.95 6.11
CA LEU A 257 13.21 -14.16 5.83
C LEU A 257 14.05 -13.52 6.95
#